data_AF-A0A976H2Z0-F1
#
_entry.id   AF-A0A976H2Z0-F1
#
_cell.length_a   1.000
_cell.length_b   1.000
_cell.length_c   1.000
_cell.angle_alpha   90.00
_cell.angle_beta   90.00
_cell.angle_gamma   90.00
#
_symmetry.space_group_name_H-M   'P 1'
#
loop_
_entity.id
_entity.type
_entity.pdbx_description
1 polymer ?
#
loop_
_entity_poly.entity_id
_entity_poly.type
_entity_poly.pdbx_seq_one_letter_code
_entity_poly.pdbx_strand_id
1 'polypeptide(L)'
;RKRVQFNLKAKIFDRNFQTLHIAEVSIPNITEQDMLNELCVDNAGNLFLTKVTTNNQKDAIVQASLLSLPLGSIDIISQPVNKPENIIWDDIRLKINNNEQKIVFLSFYATKRKGNIDGLFAQVISPFDSSVTPVETIYPFPNELRMEARGEAGVENAFNNYYLEDILIKKDGGFALAAESIGSANSNNRWNQLNNPGWSPYDYYMFNPTNGFYNPWRLGGFGGWGGLNAWNWGAPMGGWGFNNGFGGGFAPGGMGWAPQNNSTRYFADNIALFSVNKKGEVEWTNIIRKSQYEDNTDLFLGYTTLNTGTDVHFIFNVMEKRNYILSDNSVDAVGKLVRNPTFKNLDRGYDFM
;
A
#
# COMPACT_ATOMS: atom_id res chain seq x y z
N ARG A 1 9.69 -32.83 8.26
CA ARG A 1 9.48 -31.43 7.82
C ARG A 1 7.99 -31.13 7.95
N LYS A 2 7.60 -30.11 8.72
CA LYS A 2 6.19 -29.73 8.88
C LYS A 2 5.69 -29.23 7.51
N ARG A 3 4.63 -29.83 6.97
CA ARG A 3 3.99 -29.27 5.77
C ARG A 3 3.35 -27.95 6.19
N VAL A 4 3.81 -26.85 5.61
CA VAL A 4 3.11 -25.56 5.72
C VAL A 4 1.87 -25.66 4.84
N GLN A 5 0.70 -25.39 5.41
CA GLN A 5 -0.57 -25.42 4.70
C GLN A 5 -1.29 -24.11 5.01
N PHE A 6 -1.65 -23.37 3.96
CA PHE A 6 -2.56 -22.25 4.09
C PHE A 6 -3.97 -22.70 3.76
N ASN A 7 -4.90 -22.45 4.67
CA ASN A 7 -6.32 -22.70 4.49
C ASN A 7 -7.05 -21.36 4.45
N LEU A 8 -7.76 -21.12 3.37
CA LEU A 8 -8.63 -19.96 3.20
C LEU A 8 -10.06 -20.38 3.51
N LYS A 9 -10.74 -19.59 4.36
CA LYS A 9 -12.18 -19.75 4.62
C LYS A 9 -12.92 -18.50 4.19
N ALA A 10 -13.71 -18.60 3.13
CA ALA A 10 -14.57 -17.53 2.65
C ALA A 10 -16.01 -17.76 3.14
N LYS A 11 -16.63 -16.74 3.73
CA LYS A 11 -18.05 -16.73 4.08
C LYS A 11 -18.74 -15.62 3.30
N ILE A 12 -19.74 -16.00 2.51
CA ILE A 12 -20.50 -15.08 1.66
C ILE A 12 -21.84 -14.83 2.32
N PHE A 13 -22.25 -13.56 2.36
CA PHE A 13 -23.50 -13.11 2.96
C PHE A 13 -24.39 -12.42 1.93
N ASP A 14 -25.70 -12.51 2.11
CA ASP A 14 -26.66 -11.70 1.36
C ASP A 14 -26.77 -10.27 1.97
N ARG A 15 -27.61 -9.43 1.36
CA ARG A 15 -27.90 -8.07 1.85
C ARG A 15 -28.52 -8.01 3.25
N ASN A 16 -29.05 -9.12 3.75
CA ASN A 16 -29.63 -9.24 5.09
C ASN A 16 -28.65 -9.88 6.08
N PHE A 17 -27.36 -10.01 5.71
CA PHE A 17 -26.32 -10.70 6.47
C PHE A 17 -26.61 -12.18 6.74
N GLN A 18 -27.45 -12.82 5.93
CA GLN A 18 -27.65 -14.27 5.97
C GLN A 18 -26.55 -14.97 5.16
N THR A 19 -26.00 -16.06 5.69
CA THR A 19 -24.96 -16.82 4.99
C THR A 19 -25.53 -17.49 3.74
N LEU A 20 -24.99 -17.13 2.58
CA LEU A 20 -25.30 -17.76 1.29
C LEU A 20 -24.42 -18.99 1.05
N HIS A 21 -23.12 -18.89 1.38
CA HIS A 21 -22.16 -19.95 1.10
C HIS A 21 -20.94 -19.85 2.03
N ILE A 22 -20.34 -21.01 2.31
CA ILE A 22 -19.07 -21.13 3.02
C ILE A 22 -18.16 -22.01 2.16
N ALA A 23 -17.04 -21.46 1.71
CA ALA A 23 -15.99 -22.20 1.04
C ALA A 23 -14.79 -22.33 1.98
N GLU A 24 -14.28 -23.54 2.13
CA GLU A 24 -13.00 -23.81 2.77
C GLU A 24 -12.07 -24.41 1.73
N VAL A 25 -10.95 -23.74 1.46
CA VAL A 25 -10.04 -24.11 0.40
C VAL A 25 -8.61 -24.15 0.92
N SER A 26 -7.90 -25.23 0.65
CA SER A 26 -6.47 -25.31 0.90
C SER A 26 -5.70 -24.77 -0.31
N ILE A 27 -4.79 -23.82 -0.08
CA ILE A 27 -3.93 -23.32 -1.14
C ILE A 27 -2.97 -24.43 -1.58
N PRO A 28 -2.94 -24.80 -2.87
CA PRO A 28 -2.10 -25.90 -3.34
C PRO A 28 -0.61 -25.53 -3.37
N ASN A 29 0.25 -26.54 -3.18
CA ASN A 29 1.70 -26.46 -3.41
C ASN A 29 2.38 -25.29 -2.68
N ILE A 30 2.16 -25.19 -1.37
CA ILE A 30 2.83 -24.23 -0.48
C ILE A 30 4.13 -24.81 0.07
N THR A 31 5.16 -23.96 0.09
CA THR A 31 6.47 -24.20 0.67
C THR A 31 6.76 -23.23 1.83
N GLU A 32 7.86 -23.43 2.56
CA GLU A 32 8.28 -22.55 3.67
C GLU A 32 8.72 -21.15 3.19
N GLN A 33 8.99 -21.00 1.89
CA GLN A 33 9.33 -19.74 1.23
C GLN A 33 8.12 -19.00 0.67
N ASP A 34 6.94 -19.63 0.66
CA ASP A 34 5.72 -19.02 0.15
C ASP A 34 5.01 -18.21 1.22
N MET A 35 4.45 -17.08 0.81
CA MET A 35 3.58 -16.25 1.61
C MET A 35 2.37 -15.87 0.76
N LEU A 36 1.25 -15.64 1.44
CA LEU A 36 0.11 -14.98 0.82
C LEU A 36 0.27 -13.48 1.06
N ASN A 37 -0.10 -12.68 0.07
CA ASN A 37 -0.07 -11.24 0.18
C ASN A 37 -1.48 -10.67 -0.12
N GLU A 38 -1.58 -9.64 -0.95
CA GLU A 38 -2.81 -8.93 -1.32
C GLU A 38 -4.01 -9.85 -1.49
N LEU A 39 -5.16 -9.42 -0.95
CA LEU A 39 -6.45 -10.10 -1.08
C LEU A 39 -7.52 -9.08 -1.49
N CYS A 40 -8.22 -9.35 -2.59
CA CYS A 40 -9.27 -8.47 -3.10
C CYS A 40 -10.46 -9.26 -3.64
N VAL A 41 -11.63 -8.61 -3.69
CA VAL A 41 -12.90 -9.21 -4.14
C VAL A 41 -13.53 -8.31 -5.19
N ASP A 42 -13.92 -8.87 -6.33
CA ASP A 42 -14.59 -8.11 -7.38
C ASP A 42 -16.10 -7.95 -7.14
N ASN A 43 -16.76 -7.18 -8.01
CA ASN A 43 -18.20 -6.97 -7.93
C ASN A 43 -19.03 -8.24 -8.21
N ALA A 44 -18.42 -9.28 -8.79
CA ALA A 44 -19.05 -10.58 -8.99
C ALA A 44 -18.88 -11.51 -7.77
N GLY A 45 -18.13 -11.08 -6.75
CA GLY A 45 -17.85 -11.86 -5.54
C GLY A 45 -16.72 -12.87 -5.71
N ASN A 46 -15.97 -12.82 -6.81
CA ASN A 46 -14.76 -13.63 -6.96
C ASN A 46 -13.66 -13.06 -6.09
N LEU A 47 -12.89 -13.95 -5.46
CA LEU A 47 -11.80 -13.59 -4.58
C LEU A 47 -10.46 -13.82 -5.29
N PHE A 48 -9.58 -12.85 -5.19
CA PHE A 48 -8.23 -12.90 -5.74
C PHE A 48 -7.22 -12.72 -4.62
N LEU A 49 -6.13 -13.47 -4.69
CA LEU A 49 -5.00 -13.25 -3.81
C LEU A 49 -3.68 -13.47 -4.54
N THR A 50 -2.60 -12.85 -4.06
CA THR A 50 -1.26 -13.17 -4.56
C THR A 50 -0.58 -14.18 -3.64
N LYS A 51 0.03 -15.20 -4.25
CA LYS A 51 1.04 -16.03 -3.60
C LYS A 51 2.40 -15.55 -4.06
N VAL A 52 3.27 -15.22 -3.12
CA VAL A 52 4.64 -14.77 -3.40
C VAL A 52 5.63 -15.77 -2.82
N THR A 53 6.67 -16.09 -3.58
CA THR A 53 7.77 -16.94 -3.11
C THR A 53 8.98 -16.05 -2.91
N THR A 54 9.57 -16.10 -1.72
CA THR A 54 10.82 -15.38 -1.44
C THR A 54 12.04 -16.27 -1.71
N ASN A 55 13.20 -15.65 -1.84
CA ASN A 55 14.44 -16.42 -1.75
C ASN A 55 14.67 -17.00 -0.33
N ASN A 56 15.72 -17.81 -0.16
CA ASN A 56 16.03 -18.45 1.12
C ASN A 56 16.34 -17.46 2.26
N GLN A 57 16.82 -16.26 1.94
CA GLN A 57 17.11 -15.22 2.94
C GLN A 57 15.89 -14.34 3.24
N LYS A 58 14.76 -14.58 2.56
CA LYS A 58 13.48 -13.90 2.75
C LYS A 58 13.57 -12.38 2.54
N ASP A 59 14.50 -11.95 1.69
CA ASP A 59 14.81 -10.53 1.45
C ASP A 59 14.52 -10.06 0.02
N ALA A 60 13.95 -10.93 -0.81
CA ALA A 60 13.54 -10.62 -2.16
C ALA A 60 12.41 -11.55 -2.62
N ILE A 61 11.42 -10.98 -3.31
CA ILE A 61 10.36 -11.74 -3.97
C ILE A 61 10.89 -12.24 -5.31
N VAL A 62 10.95 -13.57 -5.48
CA VAL A 62 11.51 -14.21 -6.68
C VAL A 62 10.44 -14.69 -7.65
N GLN A 63 9.29 -15.11 -7.14
CA GLN A 63 8.15 -15.58 -7.92
C GLN A 63 6.85 -15.05 -7.33
N ALA A 64 5.83 -14.90 -8.18
CA ALA A 64 4.48 -14.57 -7.77
C ALA A 64 3.47 -15.33 -8.62
N SER A 65 2.30 -15.60 -8.06
CA SER A 65 1.15 -16.16 -8.76
C SER A 65 -0.11 -15.47 -8.30
N LEU A 66 -0.98 -15.17 -9.25
CA LEU A 66 -2.35 -14.78 -8.99
C LEU A 66 -3.17 -16.05 -8.73
N LEU A 67 -3.81 -16.11 -7.57
CA LEU A 67 -4.77 -17.14 -7.23
C LEU A 67 -6.16 -16.54 -7.34
N SER A 68 -6.98 -17.12 -8.21
CA SER A 68 -8.35 -16.68 -8.47
C SER A 68 -9.32 -17.75 -7.97
N LEU A 69 -10.21 -17.37 -7.07
CA LEU A 69 -11.28 -18.20 -6.53
C LEU A 69 -12.63 -17.65 -6.97
N PRO A 70 -13.27 -18.28 -7.97
CA PRO A 70 -14.62 -17.89 -8.37
C PRO A 70 -15.62 -18.02 -7.23
N LEU A 71 -16.64 -17.16 -7.21
CA LEU A 71 -17.69 -17.20 -6.19
C LEU A 71 -18.34 -18.60 -6.12
N GLY A 72 -18.34 -19.21 -4.94
CA GLY A 72 -18.95 -20.53 -4.69
C GLY A 72 -18.13 -21.73 -5.18
N SER A 73 -16.96 -21.50 -5.78
CA SER A 73 -16.02 -22.56 -6.14
C SER A 73 -15.17 -22.97 -4.93
N ILE A 74 -14.65 -24.20 -4.97
CA ILE A 74 -13.55 -24.66 -4.11
C ILE A 74 -12.24 -24.86 -4.89
N ASP A 75 -12.29 -24.72 -6.22
CA ASP A 75 -11.14 -24.82 -7.10
C ASP A 75 -10.47 -23.46 -7.26
N ILE A 76 -9.18 -23.41 -6.94
CA ILE A 76 -8.34 -22.23 -7.15
C ILE A 76 -7.67 -22.33 -8.51
N ILE A 77 -7.86 -21.30 -9.32
CA ILE A 77 -7.12 -21.10 -10.56
C ILE A 77 -5.84 -20.35 -10.21
N SER A 78 -4.68 -20.99 -10.40
CA SER A 78 -3.38 -20.39 -10.16
C SER A 78 -2.72 -20.01 -11.48
N GLN A 79 -2.43 -18.73 -11.67
CA GLN A 79 -1.72 -18.19 -12.83
C GLN A 79 -0.38 -17.56 -12.39
N PRO A 80 0.77 -17.94 -12.97
CA PRO A 80 2.03 -17.29 -12.65
C PRO A 80 2.05 -15.85 -13.17
N VAL A 81 2.61 -14.93 -12.39
CA VAL A 81 2.96 -13.59 -12.87
C VAL A 81 4.41 -13.66 -13.34
N ASN A 82 4.63 -13.51 -14.64
CA ASN A 82 5.96 -13.63 -15.23
C ASN A 82 6.66 -12.26 -15.21
N LYS A 83 7.99 -12.25 -15.14
CA LYS A 83 8.81 -11.03 -15.29
C LYS A 83 10.17 -11.39 -15.88
N PRO A 84 10.89 -10.43 -16.48
CA PRO A 84 12.31 -10.59 -16.79
C PRO A 84 13.13 -11.04 -15.57
N GLU A 85 14.16 -11.86 -15.81
CA GLU A 85 14.95 -12.49 -14.75
C GLU A 85 15.70 -11.49 -13.85
N ASN A 86 16.10 -10.35 -14.42
CA ASN A 86 16.83 -9.30 -13.71
C ASN A 86 15.95 -8.44 -12.79
N ILE A 87 14.62 -8.54 -12.89
CA ILE A 87 13.70 -7.76 -12.06
C ILE A 87 13.50 -8.45 -10.71
N ILE A 88 13.62 -7.70 -9.63
CA ILE A 88 13.30 -8.10 -8.27
C ILE A 88 12.17 -7.19 -7.80
N TRP A 89 11.00 -7.78 -7.52
CA TRP A 89 9.88 -7.03 -6.96
C TRP A 89 10.14 -6.66 -5.51
N ASP A 90 9.64 -5.49 -5.14
CA ASP A 90 9.70 -4.94 -3.79
C ASP A 90 8.42 -5.30 -3.02
N ASP A 91 7.41 -4.44 -3.07
CA ASP A 91 6.05 -4.71 -2.59
C ASP A 91 5.10 -4.97 -3.76
N ILE A 92 4.10 -5.83 -3.59
CA ILE A 92 3.13 -6.22 -4.62
C ILE A 92 1.75 -5.70 -4.24
N ARG A 93 1.08 -5.02 -5.18
CA ARG A 93 -0.29 -4.49 -5.06
C ARG A 93 -1.20 -5.01 -6.18
N LEU A 94 -2.51 -5.19 -5.89
CA LEU A 94 -3.49 -5.70 -6.86
C LEU A 94 -4.73 -4.79 -7.04
N LYS A 95 -4.99 -4.25 -8.24
CA LYS A 95 -6.28 -3.59 -8.55
C LYS A 95 -7.19 -4.47 -9.37
N ILE A 96 -8.46 -4.51 -8.98
CA ILE A 96 -9.51 -5.05 -9.81
C ILE A 96 -10.04 -3.97 -10.77
N ASN A 97 -9.92 -4.23 -12.07
CA ASN A 97 -10.71 -3.54 -13.09
C ASN A 97 -12.03 -4.29 -13.29
N ASN A 98 -13.05 -3.89 -12.53
CA ASN A 98 -14.38 -4.51 -12.59
C ASN A 98 -15.05 -4.36 -13.96
N ASN A 99 -14.75 -3.31 -14.73
CA ASN A 99 -15.38 -3.06 -16.02
C ASN A 99 -14.90 -4.04 -17.10
N GLU A 100 -13.60 -4.36 -17.09
CA GLU A 100 -13.00 -5.31 -18.05
C GLU A 100 -12.78 -6.71 -17.47
N GLN A 101 -13.11 -6.93 -16.19
CA GLN A 101 -12.85 -8.18 -15.46
C GLN A 101 -11.37 -8.59 -15.51
N LYS A 102 -10.48 -7.62 -15.28
CA LYS A 102 -9.01 -7.81 -15.25
C LYS A 102 -8.42 -7.43 -13.91
N ILE A 103 -7.23 -7.94 -13.64
CA ILE A 103 -6.44 -7.60 -12.45
C ILE A 103 -5.18 -6.84 -12.87
N VAL A 104 -4.94 -5.68 -12.27
CA VAL A 104 -3.67 -4.95 -12.39
C VAL A 104 -2.77 -5.39 -11.23
N PHE A 105 -1.71 -6.13 -11.53
CA PHE A 105 -0.63 -6.44 -10.62
C PHE A 105 0.43 -5.34 -10.72
N LEU A 106 0.88 -4.79 -9.59
CA LEU A 106 1.82 -3.67 -9.54
C LEU A 106 2.93 -3.93 -8.53
N SER A 107 4.14 -3.48 -8.85
CA SER A 107 5.26 -3.50 -7.93
C SER A 107 6.33 -2.48 -8.35
N PHE A 108 6.95 -1.79 -7.39
CA PHE A 108 8.27 -1.23 -7.67
C PHE A 108 9.29 -2.35 -7.81
N TYR A 109 10.32 -2.12 -8.60
CA TYR A 109 11.37 -3.12 -8.79
C TYR A 109 12.77 -2.56 -8.64
N ALA A 110 13.68 -3.44 -8.27
CA ALA A 110 15.12 -3.25 -8.36
C ALA A 110 15.73 -4.26 -9.34
N THR A 111 16.90 -3.95 -9.88
CA THR A 111 17.70 -4.83 -10.75
C THR A 111 18.89 -5.45 -10.02
N LYS A 112 19.19 -4.92 -8.84
CA LYS A 112 20.22 -5.43 -7.94
C LYS A 112 19.58 -5.85 -6.63
N ARG A 113 20.03 -6.97 -6.09
CA ARG A 113 19.59 -7.44 -4.78
C ARG A 113 19.97 -6.43 -3.70
N LYS A 114 19.01 -6.06 -2.84
CA LYS A 114 19.14 -4.96 -1.87
C LYS A 114 19.56 -3.62 -2.49
N GLY A 115 19.27 -3.44 -3.78
CA GLY A 115 19.54 -2.20 -4.51
C GLY A 115 18.48 -1.14 -4.26
N ASN A 116 18.66 -0.01 -4.94
CA ASN A 116 17.66 1.05 -4.97
C ASN A 116 16.48 0.64 -5.88
N ILE A 117 15.36 1.33 -5.73
CA ILE A 117 14.26 1.20 -6.68
C ILE A 117 14.71 1.73 -8.04
N ASP A 118 14.64 0.86 -9.05
CA ASP A 118 15.06 1.10 -10.42
C ASP A 118 13.88 1.52 -11.32
N GLY A 119 12.67 1.04 -11.04
CA GLY A 119 11.49 1.39 -11.83
C GLY A 119 10.16 0.83 -11.31
N LEU A 120 9.13 0.96 -12.15
CA LEU A 120 7.78 0.44 -11.94
C LEU A 120 7.54 -0.78 -12.85
N PHE A 121 7.01 -1.85 -12.27
CA PHE A 121 6.51 -3.03 -12.97
C PHE A 121 4.99 -3.12 -12.81
N ALA A 122 4.30 -3.41 -13.90
CA ALA A 122 2.88 -3.75 -13.86
C ALA A 122 2.52 -4.85 -14.87
N GLN A 123 1.48 -5.62 -14.55
CA GLN A 123 0.82 -6.50 -15.52
C GLN A 123 -0.70 -6.40 -15.37
N VAL A 124 -1.40 -6.28 -16.48
CA VAL A 124 -2.86 -6.40 -16.54
C VAL A 124 -3.23 -7.81 -17.00
N ILE A 125 -3.83 -8.59 -16.11
CA ILE A 125 -4.02 -10.04 -16.21
C ILE A 125 -5.52 -10.36 -16.36
N SER A 126 -5.84 -11.32 -17.23
CA SER A 126 -7.16 -11.95 -17.30
C SER A 126 -7.23 -13.11 -16.30
N PRO A 127 -7.86 -12.94 -15.12
CA PRO A 127 -7.64 -13.80 -13.96
C PRO A 127 -8.18 -15.24 -14.11
N PHE A 128 -9.02 -15.48 -15.13
CA PHE A 128 -9.66 -16.77 -15.40
C PHE A 128 -9.32 -17.33 -16.79
N ASP A 129 -8.52 -16.63 -17.59
CA ASP A 129 -8.12 -17.07 -18.92
C ASP A 129 -6.61 -16.88 -19.12
N SER A 130 -5.85 -17.96 -18.93
CA SER A 130 -4.40 -17.95 -19.08
C SER A 130 -3.94 -17.95 -20.53
N SER A 131 -4.84 -18.05 -21.51
CA SER A 131 -4.49 -17.96 -22.93
C SER A 131 -4.30 -16.50 -23.38
N VAL A 132 -4.90 -15.55 -22.63
CA VAL A 132 -4.74 -14.12 -22.90
C VAL A 132 -3.40 -13.65 -22.35
N THR A 133 -2.54 -13.16 -23.24
CA THR A 133 -1.25 -12.57 -22.84
C THR A 133 -1.48 -11.33 -21.98
N PRO A 134 -0.89 -11.25 -20.77
CA PRO A 134 -0.96 -10.06 -19.95
C PRO A 134 -0.36 -8.83 -20.64
N VAL A 135 -0.96 -7.66 -20.43
CA VAL A 135 -0.36 -6.39 -20.87
C VAL A 135 0.67 -5.98 -19.85
N GLU A 136 1.94 -5.88 -20.24
CA GLU A 136 3.07 -5.60 -19.36
C GLU A 136 3.53 -4.13 -19.44
N THR A 137 3.86 -3.57 -18.29
CA THR A 137 4.56 -2.29 -18.14
C THR A 137 5.86 -2.53 -17.40
N ILE A 138 6.98 -2.18 -18.02
CA ILE A 138 8.28 -2.06 -17.36
C ILE A 138 8.78 -0.65 -17.63
N TYR A 139 8.80 0.18 -16.60
CA TYR A 139 9.17 1.57 -16.70
C TYR A 139 10.36 1.87 -15.78
N PRO A 140 11.60 1.84 -16.31
CA PRO A 140 12.78 2.32 -15.58
C PRO A 140 12.63 3.82 -15.29
N PHE A 141 12.88 4.24 -14.05
CA PHE A 141 12.74 5.65 -13.69
C PHE A 141 13.89 6.48 -14.27
N PRO A 142 13.61 7.42 -15.19
CA PRO A 142 14.64 8.28 -15.76
C PRO A 142 15.20 9.24 -14.71
N ASN A 143 16.42 9.73 -14.93
CA ASN A 143 17.08 10.65 -14.00
C ASN A 143 16.28 11.94 -13.77
N GLU A 144 15.56 12.43 -14.77
CA GLU A 144 14.66 13.59 -14.65
C GLU A 144 13.58 13.35 -13.58
N LEU A 145 12.83 12.26 -13.71
CA LEU A 145 11.83 11.86 -12.72
C LEU A 145 12.45 11.68 -11.32
N ARG A 146 13.62 11.04 -11.24
CA ARG A 146 14.35 10.86 -9.97
C ARG A 146 14.74 12.20 -9.34
N MET A 147 15.21 13.16 -10.14
CA MET A 147 15.59 14.49 -9.66
C MET A 147 14.39 15.26 -9.11
N GLU A 148 13.22 15.09 -9.70
CA GLU A 148 11.97 15.69 -9.21
C GLU A 148 11.47 15.01 -7.93
N ALA A 149 11.54 13.68 -7.88
CA ALA A 149 11.03 12.86 -6.80
C ALA A 149 11.88 12.90 -5.52
N ARG A 150 13.21 13.03 -5.63
CA ARG A 150 14.16 12.72 -4.56
C ARG A 150 13.94 13.44 -3.23
N GLY A 151 13.32 14.62 -3.22
CA GLY A 151 13.26 15.45 -2.01
C GLY A 151 14.68 15.75 -1.50
N GLU A 152 14.99 15.27 -0.29
CA GLU A 152 16.34 15.37 0.31
C GLU A 152 17.26 14.18 -0.03
N ALA A 153 16.74 13.12 -0.63
CA ALA A 153 17.52 11.95 -1.02
C ALA A 153 18.47 12.25 -2.22
N GLY A 154 19.41 11.32 -2.44
CA GLY A 154 20.20 11.28 -3.66
C GLY A 154 19.35 10.85 -4.86
N VAL A 155 19.88 11.06 -6.07
CA VAL A 155 19.17 10.72 -7.31
C VAL A 155 18.99 9.20 -7.44
N GLU A 156 19.98 8.42 -7.04
CA GLU A 156 19.93 6.95 -7.17
C GLU A 156 18.92 6.30 -6.22
N ASN A 157 18.77 6.83 -5.00
CA ASN A 157 17.84 6.33 -3.98
C ASN A 157 16.53 7.13 -3.90
N ALA A 158 16.23 7.94 -4.92
CA ALA A 158 15.08 8.85 -4.93
C ALA A 158 13.74 8.17 -4.62
N PHE A 159 13.54 6.94 -5.08
CA PHE A 159 12.30 6.19 -4.92
C PHE A 159 12.32 5.18 -3.75
N ASN A 160 13.41 5.12 -2.97
CA ASN A 160 13.54 4.10 -1.94
C ASN A 160 12.56 4.27 -0.78
N ASN A 161 12.01 5.45 -0.56
CA ASN A 161 11.02 5.66 0.50
C ASN A 161 9.59 5.78 -0.05
N TYR A 162 9.41 5.55 -1.36
CA TYR A 162 8.09 5.61 -1.98
C TYR A 162 7.36 4.29 -1.78
N TYR A 163 6.09 4.38 -1.40
CA TYR A 163 5.17 3.25 -1.27
C TYR A 163 3.99 3.43 -2.22
N LEU A 164 3.55 2.35 -2.85
CA LEU A 164 2.37 2.35 -3.73
C LEU A 164 1.12 2.51 -2.89
N GLU A 165 0.32 3.55 -3.13
CA GLU A 165 -0.81 3.93 -2.27
C GLU A 165 -2.14 3.84 -3.03
N ASP A 166 -2.39 4.78 -3.94
CA ASP A 166 -3.65 4.85 -4.68
C ASP A 166 -3.48 4.38 -6.12
N ILE A 167 -4.34 3.47 -6.56
CA ILE A 167 -4.37 2.98 -7.94
C ILE A 167 -5.79 3.16 -8.50
N LEU A 168 -5.90 3.94 -9.57
CA LEU A 168 -7.17 4.32 -10.20
C LEU A 168 -7.28 3.65 -11.56
N ILE A 169 -8.39 2.95 -11.81
CA ILE A 169 -8.67 2.38 -13.13
C ILE A 169 -9.26 3.46 -14.04
N LYS A 170 -8.62 3.66 -15.19
CA LYS A 170 -9.12 4.57 -16.23
C LYS A 170 -10.24 3.88 -17.02
N LYS A 171 -11.18 4.68 -17.53
CA LYS A 171 -12.30 4.17 -18.35
C LYS A 171 -11.84 3.49 -19.65
N ASP A 172 -10.66 3.84 -20.15
CA ASP A 172 -10.07 3.27 -21.37
C ASP A 172 -9.37 1.93 -21.16
N GLY A 173 -9.36 1.39 -19.93
CA GLY A 173 -8.69 0.15 -19.56
C GLY A 173 -7.24 0.34 -19.06
N GLY A 174 -6.70 1.55 -19.11
CA GLY A 174 -5.44 1.90 -18.44
C GLY A 174 -5.62 2.11 -16.94
N PHE A 175 -4.57 2.60 -16.28
CA PHE A 175 -4.61 2.94 -14.86
C PHE A 175 -3.71 4.13 -14.53
N ALA A 176 -4.01 4.80 -13.43
CA ALA A 176 -3.14 5.78 -12.81
C ALA A 176 -2.72 5.28 -11.42
N LEU A 177 -1.52 5.66 -10.99
CA LEU A 177 -0.92 5.27 -9.73
C LEU A 177 -0.39 6.52 -9.02
N ALA A 178 -0.60 6.58 -7.71
CA ALA A 178 0.08 7.50 -6.81
C ALA A 178 0.89 6.72 -5.77
N ALA A 179 2.12 7.17 -5.54
CA ALA A 179 3.02 6.62 -4.55
C ALA A 179 3.57 7.74 -3.66
N GLU A 180 3.63 7.55 -2.35
CA GLU A 180 4.06 8.59 -1.41
C GLU A 180 5.37 8.22 -0.73
N SER A 181 6.25 9.21 -0.61
CA SER A 181 7.49 9.10 0.14
C SER A 181 7.22 9.16 1.64
N ILE A 182 7.45 8.07 2.36
CA ILE A 182 7.18 7.94 3.79
C ILE A 182 8.45 7.46 4.52
N GLY A 183 8.74 7.99 5.70
CA GLY A 183 9.91 7.57 6.47
C GLY A 183 9.92 8.01 7.93
N SER A 184 10.97 7.63 8.67
CA SER A 184 11.19 8.06 10.06
C SER A 184 12.67 8.31 10.36
N ALA A 185 12.95 9.30 11.22
CA ALA A 185 14.32 9.77 11.52
C ALA A 185 15.17 8.73 12.27
N ASN A 186 14.55 7.82 13.02
CA ASN A 186 15.27 6.79 13.81
C ASN A 186 15.43 5.47 13.04
N SER A 187 14.94 5.38 11.81
CA SER A 187 15.08 4.19 10.99
C SER A 187 16.38 4.23 10.18
N ASN A 188 17.43 3.61 10.72
CA ASN A 188 18.72 3.47 10.01
C ASN A 188 18.71 2.50 8.81
N ASN A 189 17.56 1.97 8.36
CA ASN A 189 17.46 1.23 7.10
C ASN A 189 16.00 1.00 6.65
N ARG A 190 15.66 1.21 5.37
CA ARG A 190 14.34 0.81 4.79
C ARG A 190 14.08 -0.70 4.94
N TRP A 191 15.13 -1.51 4.81
CA TRP A 191 15.09 -2.96 5.06
C TRP A 191 14.77 -3.30 6.52
N ASN A 192 15.05 -2.41 7.47
CA ASN A 192 14.63 -2.57 8.86
C ASN A 192 13.16 -2.15 9.05
N GLN A 193 12.60 -1.28 8.20
CA GLN A 193 11.16 -0.98 8.19
C GLN A 193 10.38 -2.19 7.67
N LEU A 194 10.79 -2.79 6.54
CA LEU A 194 10.20 -4.03 6.02
C LEU A 194 10.44 -5.27 6.93
N ASN A 195 11.41 -5.22 7.85
CA ASN A 195 11.65 -6.25 8.87
C ASN A 195 11.17 -5.83 10.28
N ASN A 196 10.52 -4.68 10.42
CA ASN A 196 9.94 -4.25 11.68
C ASN A 196 8.67 -5.11 11.90
N PRO A 197 8.40 -5.67 13.08
CA PRO A 197 7.17 -6.44 13.37
C PRO A 197 5.83 -5.67 13.18
N GLY A 198 5.86 -4.42 12.71
CA GLY A 198 4.68 -3.69 12.23
C GLY A 198 4.52 -3.61 10.70
N TRP A 199 5.51 -4.07 9.92
CA TRP A 199 5.57 -3.95 8.46
C TRP A 199 6.18 -5.19 7.78
N SER A 200 6.41 -6.27 8.53
CA SER A 200 6.93 -7.52 7.99
C SER A 200 5.84 -8.33 7.29
N PRO A 201 6.12 -8.96 6.12
CA PRO A 201 5.19 -9.86 5.44
C PRO A 201 4.81 -11.13 6.24
N TYR A 202 5.37 -11.29 7.45
CA TYR A 202 5.18 -12.45 8.31
C TYR A 202 3.98 -12.35 9.26
N ASP A 203 3.36 -11.19 9.42
CA ASP A 203 2.29 -10.98 10.40
C ASP A 203 0.91 -10.78 9.76
N TYR A 204 0.54 -11.72 8.88
CA TYR A 204 -0.79 -11.84 8.26
C TYR A 204 -1.93 -12.14 9.28
N TYR A 205 -1.65 -12.19 10.59
CA TYR A 205 -2.62 -12.58 11.63
C TYR A 205 -2.61 -11.74 12.91
N MET A 206 -1.87 -10.62 12.99
CA MET A 206 -1.93 -9.75 14.17
C MET A 206 -2.24 -8.30 13.78
N PHE A 207 -3.49 -7.92 14.04
CA PHE A 207 -3.91 -6.54 14.22
C PHE A 207 -3.03 -5.90 15.32
N ASN A 208 -2.03 -5.11 14.92
CA ASN A 208 -1.19 -4.36 15.84
C ASN A 208 -1.47 -2.86 15.66
N PRO A 209 -2.17 -2.20 16.60
CA PRO A 209 -2.59 -0.79 16.49
C PRO A 209 -1.46 0.22 16.74
N THR A 210 -0.18 -0.21 16.79
CA THR A 210 0.91 0.64 17.31
C THR A 210 2.00 1.00 16.30
N ASN A 211 1.95 0.54 15.03
CA ASN A 211 3.04 0.81 14.09
C ASN A 211 2.67 0.81 12.59
N GLY A 212 1.40 0.98 12.24
CA GLY A 212 1.00 1.30 10.87
C GLY A 212 0.63 2.77 10.80
N PHE A 213 1.09 3.49 9.78
CA PHE A 213 0.65 4.84 9.43
C PHE A 213 -0.86 4.83 9.24
N TYR A 214 -1.59 5.05 10.33
CA TYR A 214 -3.04 4.99 10.39
C TYR A 214 -3.54 6.39 10.12
N ASN A 215 -3.71 6.73 8.84
CA ASN A 215 -4.31 8.01 8.47
C ASN A 215 -5.85 7.89 8.54
N PRO A 216 -6.53 8.51 9.53
CA PRO A 216 -7.97 8.37 9.74
C PRO A 216 -8.82 8.95 8.59
N TRP A 217 -8.23 9.74 7.68
CA TRP A 217 -8.90 10.27 6.49
C TRP A 217 -9.14 9.24 5.38
N ARG A 218 -8.55 8.04 5.51
CA ARG A 218 -8.78 6.92 4.57
C ARG A 218 -10.11 6.18 4.78
N LEU A 219 -10.95 6.64 5.71
CA LEU A 219 -12.29 6.09 5.95
C LEU A 219 -13.40 6.73 5.10
N GLY A 220 -13.12 7.77 4.30
CA GLY A 220 -14.16 8.53 3.59
C GLY A 220 -13.86 8.95 2.14
N GLY A 221 -12.72 8.58 1.57
CA GLY A 221 -12.34 8.92 0.18
C GLY A 221 -12.86 7.91 -0.84
N PHE A 222 -13.31 8.39 -2.00
CA PHE A 222 -13.91 7.60 -3.08
C PHE A 222 -13.03 6.39 -3.46
N GLY A 223 -13.57 5.18 -3.27
CA GLY A 223 -12.95 3.95 -3.75
C GLY A 223 -11.77 3.43 -2.92
N GLY A 224 -11.75 3.79 -1.64
CA GLY A 224 -10.80 3.35 -0.62
C GLY A 224 -10.41 1.88 -0.75
N TRP A 225 -9.19 1.71 -1.22
CA TRP A 225 -8.45 0.48 -1.26
C TRP A 225 -8.07 0.04 0.15
N GLY A 226 -8.96 -0.73 0.76
CA GLY A 226 -8.59 -1.73 1.74
C GLY A 226 -9.05 -3.06 1.17
N GLY A 227 -8.12 -3.89 0.67
CA GLY A 227 -8.41 -5.32 0.54
C GLY A 227 -8.95 -5.81 1.87
N LEU A 228 -10.19 -6.33 1.88
CA LEU A 228 -10.93 -6.88 3.03
C LEU A 228 -10.33 -6.63 4.44
N ASN A 229 -10.22 -5.37 4.85
CA ASN A 229 -9.89 -4.99 6.23
C ASN A 229 -10.77 -3.83 6.72
N ALA A 230 -12.01 -3.80 6.25
CA ALA A 230 -13.07 -2.99 6.79
C ALA A 230 -14.31 -3.88 6.88
N TRP A 231 -14.54 -4.49 8.05
CA TRP A 231 -15.83 -4.93 8.64
C TRP A 231 -15.50 -5.83 9.84
N ASN A 232 -15.28 -5.25 11.02
CA ASN A 232 -15.63 -5.96 12.25
C ASN A 232 -16.53 -5.07 13.09
N TRP A 233 -17.82 -5.39 13.07
CA TRP A 233 -18.81 -4.87 14.01
C TRP A 233 -18.51 -5.40 15.41
N GLY A 234 -18.52 -4.51 16.39
CA GLY A 234 -18.74 -4.88 17.79
C GLY A 234 -17.53 -4.81 18.70
N ALA A 235 -17.23 -3.62 19.19
CA ALA A 235 -16.93 -3.43 20.61
C ALA A 235 -17.37 -2.03 21.04
N PRO A 236 -17.97 -1.90 22.24
CA PRO A 236 -18.82 -0.79 22.63
C PRO A 236 -18.02 0.45 23.02
N MET A 237 -18.71 1.59 23.02
CA MET A 237 -18.31 2.79 23.73
C MET A 237 -17.89 2.45 25.17
N GLY A 238 -16.77 3.03 25.64
CA GLY A 238 -16.24 2.89 26.99
C GLY A 238 -14.73 2.68 26.93
N GLY A 239 -13.92 3.72 26.74
CA GLY A 239 -13.68 4.71 27.77
C GLY A 239 -12.77 4.14 28.85
N TRP A 240 -11.45 4.09 28.61
CA TRP A 240 -10.41 4.10 29.64
C TRP A 240 -9.12 4.63 29.02
N GLY A 241 -8.75 5.85 29.39
CA GLY A 241 -7.43 6.39 29.10
C GLY A 241 -6.38 5.70 29.95
N PHE A 242 -5.18 5.54 29.39
CA PHE A 242 -3.94 5.29 30.13
C PHE A 242 -2.84 5.99 29.33
N ASN A 243 -2.66 7.29 29.54
CA ASN A 243 -1.73 7.88 30.50
C ASN A 243 -0.49 7.02 30.82
N ASN A 244 0.63 7.60 30.42
CA ASN A 244 2.00 7.18 30.65
C ASN A 244 2.31 7.28 32.16
N GLY A 245 2.82 6.21 32.78
CA GLY A 245 3.31 6.29 34.16
C GLY A 245 3.37 4.98 34.96
N PHE A 246 4.60 4.61 35.32
CA PHE A 246 5.03 3.74 36.43
C PHE A 246 5.03 2.21 36.25
N GLY A 247 6.22 1.62 36.46
CA GLY A 247 6.33 0.23 36.88
C GLY A 247 7.67 -0.45 36.57
N GLY A 248 8.76 -0.04 37.23
CA GLY A 248 10.00 -0.81 37.25
C GLY A 248 9.80 -2.19 37.90
N GLY A 249 10.48 -3.21 37.36
CA GLY A 249 10.44 -4.58 37.87
C GLY A 249 11.68 -5.38 37.53
N PHE A 250 12.70 -5.27 38.39
CA PHE A 250 13.73 -6.26 38.77
C PHE A 250 14.40 -7.14 37.69
N ALA A 251 15.53 -6.66 37.15
CA ALA A 251 16.63 -7.51 36.70
C ALA A 251 17.79 -7.42 37.71
N PRO A 252 18.28 -8.52 38.31
CA PRO A 252 19.42 -8.50 39.20
C PRO A 252 20.72 -8.47 38.38
N GLY A 253 21.29 -7.28 38.20
CA GLY A 253 22.58 -7.10 37.54
C GLY A 253 22.68 -5.71 36.93
N GLY A 254 23.39 -4.81 37.62
CA GLY A 254 23.41 -3.38 37.33
C GLY A 254 23.91 -3.03 35.92
N MET A 255 23.05 -2.36 35.17
CA MET A 255 23.40 -1.39 34.13
C MET A 255 22.32 -0.31 34.18
N GLY A 256 22.75 0.94 34.39
CA GLY A 256 21.87 2.08 34.60
C GLY A 256 20.96 2.32 33.40
N TRP A 257 19.66 2.19 33.60
CA TRP A 257 18.64 2.63 32.65
C TRP A 257 18.49 4.14 32.78
N ALA A 258 19.31 4.89 32.05
CA ALA A 258 18.95 6.27 31.73
C ALA A 258 17.74 6.23 30.79
N PRO A 259 16.66 7.00 31.04
CA PRO A 259 15.57 7.11 30.07
C PRO A 259 16.13 7.73 28.78
N GLN A 260 16.27 6.94 27.74
CA GLN A 260 16.54 7.46 26.40
C GLN A 260 15.31 8.24 25.96
N ASN A 261 15.43 9.56 25.87
CA ASN A 261 14.48 10.45 25.19
C ASN A 261 14.52 10.18 23.67
N ASN A 262 14.08 9.00 23.24
CA ASN A 262 13.97 8.69 21.81
C ASN A 262 12.64 9.23 21.29
N SER A 263 12.60 10.54 21.05
CA SER A 263 11.56 11.12 20.20
C SER A 263 11.80 10.61 18.78
N THR A 264 10.78 10.03 18.15
CA THR A 264 10.86 9.57 16.75
C THR A 264 10.07 10.53 15.89
N ARG A 265 10.72 11.11 14.87
CA ARG A 265 10.05 11.92 13.87
C ARG A 265 9.64 11.06 12.67
N TYR A 266 8.40 11.21 12.23
CA TYR A 266 7.86 10.61 11.02
C TYR A 266 7.71 11.67 9.94
N PHE A 267 7.78 11.25 8.67
CA PHE A 267 7.68 12.12 7.51
C PHE A 267 6.76 11.52 6.44
N ALA A 268 5.99 12.38 5.78
CA ALA A 268 5.28 12.08 4.55
C ALA A 268 5.49 13.24 3.57
N ASP A 269 6.28 12.99 2.53
CA ASP A 269 6.76 14.03 1.62
C ASP A 269 6.07 13.92 0.25
N ASN A 270 6.86 13.96 -0.82
CA ASN A 270 6.39 14.02 -2.19
C ASN A 270 5.50 12.83 -2.56
N ILE A 271 4.53 13.09 -3.44
CA ILE A 271 3.67 12.07 -4.06
C ILE A 271 4.04 11.97 -5.54
N ALA A 272 4.49 10.79 -5.97
CA ALA A 272 4.79 10.49 -7.35
C ALA A 272 3.57 9.91 -8.06
N LEU A 273 3.28 10.45 -9.24
CA LEU A 273 2.12 10.10 -10.06
C LEU A 273 2.57 9.47 -11.37
N PHE A 274 1.84 8.45 -11.81
CA PHE A 274 2.06 7.74 -13.07
C PHE A 274 0.72 7.52 -13.75
N SER A 275 0.63 7.82 -15.05
CA SER A 275 -0.49 7.36 -15.90
C SER A 275 0.01 6.34 -16.90
N VAL A 276 -0.72 5.23 -17.01
CA VAL A 276 -0.41 4.11 -17.90
C VAL A 276 -1.62 3.85 -18.78
N ASN A 277 -1.39 3.77 -20.08
CA ASN A 277 -2.45 3.47 -21.03
C ASN A 277 -2.81 1.97 -21.06
N LYS A 278 -3.88 1.62 -21.75
CA LYS A 278 -4.34 0.22 -21.90
C LYS A 278 -3.36 -0.73 -22.62
N LYS A 279 -2.30 -0.20 -23.25
CA LYS A 279 -1.23 -0.97 -23.89
C LYS A 279 -0.03 -1.19 -22.96
N GLY A 280 -0.07 -0.66 -21.74
CA GLY A 280 1.02 -0.78 -20.77
C GLY A 280 2.11 0.28 -20.92
N GLU A 281 1.90 1.32 -21.73
CA GLU A 281 2.87 2.41 -21.90
C GLU A 281 2.59 3.54 -20.91
N VAL A 282 3.63 4.05 -20.26
CA VAL A 282 3.52 5.23 -19.38
C VAL A 282 3.31 6.48 -20.25
N GLU A 283 2.19 7.16 -20.04
CA GLU A 283 1.80 8.36 -20.79
C GLU A 283 2.47 9.62 -20.23
N TRP A 284 2.49 9.74 -18.90
CA TRP A 284 3.13 10.84 -18.20
C TRP A 284 3.43 10.44 -16.75
N THR A 285 4.37 11.17 -16.16
CA THR A 285 4.68 11.13 -14.74
C THR A 285 4.68 12.54 -14.18
N ASN A 286 4.37 12.68 -12.89
CA ASN A 286 4.36 13.98 -12.22
C ASN A 286 4.69 13.83 -10.73
N ILE A 287 5.15 14.89 -10.08
CA ILE A 287 5.45 14.90 -8.64
C ILE A 287 4.67 16.02 -7.96
N ILE A 288 3.79 15.66 -7.03
CA ILE A 288 3.19 16.62 -6.10
C ILE A 288 4.19 16.84 -4.97
N ARG A 289 4.73 18.06 -4.91
CA ARG A 289 5.63 18.45 -3.83
C ARG A 289 4.87 18.73 -2.57
N LYS A 290 5.29 18.06 -1.50
CA LYS A 290 4.69 18.13 -0.18
C LYS A 290 5.79 17.86 0.84
N SER A 291 5.64 18.45 2.03
CA SER A 291 6.46 18.10 3.18
C SER A 291 5.62 18.15 4.44
N GLN A 292 5.51 17.02 5.11
CA GLN A 292 4.88 16.88 6.40
C GLN A 292 5.80 16.10 7.33
N TYR A 293 5.81 16.49 8.59
CA TYR A 293 6.46 15.73 9.64
C TYR A 293 5.68 15.85 10.92
N GLU A 294 5.80 14.84 11.78
CA GLU A 294 5.19 14.84 13.10
C GLU A 294 6.07 14.05 14.07
N ASP A 295 6.08 14.48 15.33
CA ASP A 295 6.89 13.84 16.37
C ASP A 295 6.05 12.85 17.17
N ASN A 296 6.56 11.62 17.31
CA ASN A 296 5.98 10.52 18.09
C ASN A 296 4.63 9.98 17.61
N THR A 297 4.06 10.53 16.55
CA THR A 297 2.85 10.04 15.88
C THR A 297 2.90 10.34 14.39
N ASP A 298 2.08 9.64 13.62
CA ASP A 298 1.95 9.74 12.18
C ASP A 298 0.52 10.04 11.71
N LEU A 299 -0.41 10.26 12.67
CA LEU A 299 -1.84 10.38 12.40
C LEU A 299 -2.20 11.55 11.44
N PHE A 300 -1.42 12.62 11.46
CA PHE A 300 -1.63 13.83 10.64
C PHE A 300 -0.94 13.77 9.27
N LEU A 301 -0.22 12.67 9.00
CA LEU A 301 0.63 12.50 7.83
C LEU A 301 -0.08 11.71 6.74
N GLY A 302 0.25 12.05 5.49
CA GLY A 302 -0.32 11.43 4.29
C GLY A 302 -1.30 12.33 3.55
N TYR A 303 -2.05 11.75 2.64
CA TYR A 303 -3.05 12.43 1.82
C TYR A 303 -4.30 11.57 1.65
N THR A 304 -5.36 12.21 1.18
CA THR A 304 -6.55 11.55 0.67
C THR A 304 -6.82 12.01 -0.75
N THR A 305 -7.53 11.19 -1.51
CA THR A 305 -7.89 11.50 -2.89
C THR A 305 -9.40 11.71 -3.08
N LEU A 306 -9.74 12.65 -3.95
CA LEU A 306 -11.11 12.89 -4.40
C LEU A 306 -11.14 12.93 -5.92
N ASN A 307 -11.89 12.01 -6.52
CA ASN A 307 -12.10 11.97 -7.97
C ASN A 307 -13.38 12.75 -8.32
N THR A 308 -13.23 13.88 -9.04
CA THR A 308 -14.35 14.72 -9.49
C THR A 308 -14.87 14.33 -10.87
N GLY A 309 -14.25 13.34 -11.51
CA GLY A 309 -14.53 12.86 -12.85
C GLY A 309 -13.69 13.54 -13.94
N THR A 310 -13.38 14.82 -13.78
CA THR A 310 -12.41 15.54 -14.64
C THR A 310 -11.00 15.43 -14.10
N ASP A 311 -10.86 15.57 -12.79
CA ASP A 311 -9.59 15.66 -12.09
C ASP A 311 -9.57 14.73 -10.88
N VAL A 312 -8.36 14.37 -10.45
CA VAL A 312 -8.11 13.72 -9.17
C VAL A 312 -7.44 14.74 -8.26
N HIS A 313 -8.09 15.04 -7.16
CA HIS A 313 -7.60 15.94 -6.12
C HIS A 313 -6.83 15.14 -5.07
N PHE A 314 -5.73 15.70 -4.61
CA PHE A 314 -4.85 15.19 -3.56
C PHE A 314 -4.88 16.20 -2.41
N ILE A 315 -5.56 15.82 -1.34
CA ILE A 315 -5.85 16.68 -0.20
C ILE A 315 -5.01 16.23 1.00
N PHE A 316 -4.27 17.14 1.61
CA PHE A 316 -3.38 16.82 2.73
C PHE A 316 -3.14 18.02 3.65
N ASN A 317 -2.78 17.73 4.90
CA ASN A 317 -2.45 18.76 5.88
C ASN A 317 -1.16 19.50 5.55
N VAL A 318 -1.13 20.80 5.82
CA VAL A 318 0.06 21.62 5.80
C VAL A 318 0.05 22.47 7.06
N MET A 319 1.17 22.48 7.78
CA MET A 319 1.32 23.32 8.97
C MET A 319 1.69 24.76 8.56
N GLU A 320 0.79 25.71 8.80
CA GLU A 320 1.01 27.14 8.59
C GLU A 320 0.90 27.88 9.92
N LYS A 321 2.00 28.49 10.40
CA LYS A 321 2.04 29.27 11.66
C LYS A 321 1.44 28.53 12.88
N ARG A 322 1.75 27.22 13.02
CA ARG A 322 1.27 26.31 14.07
C ARG A 322 -0.20 25.86 13.96
N ASN A 323 -0.88 26.16 12.85
CA ASN A 323 -2.21 25.64 12.57
C ASN A 323 -2.15 24.70 11.37
N TYR A 324 -2.90 23.60 11.43
CA TYR A 324 -3.12 22.75 10.26
C TYR A 324 -4.15 23.38 9.32
N ILE A 325 -3.80 23.41 8.05
CA ILE A 325 -4.71 23.76 6.94
C ILE A 325 -4.68 22.64 5.91
N LEU A 326 -5.73 22.49 5.11
CA LEU A 326 -5.71 21.54 4.01
C LEU A 326 -5.19 22.19 2.72
N SER A 327 -4.19 21.57 2.13
CA SER A 327 -3.74 21.83 0.77
C SER A 327 -4.47 20.90 -0.18
N ASP A 328 -4.80 21.41 -1.37
CA ASP A 328 -5.40 20.67 -2.46
C ASP A 328 -4.55 20.85 -3.72
N ASN A 329 -4.13 19.73 -4.30
CA ASN A 329 -3.53 19.71 -5.63
C ASN A 329 -4.35 18.77 -6.51
N SER A 330 -4.76 19.22 -7.69
CA SER A 330 -5.50 18.41 -8.65
C SER A 330 -4.67 18.08 -9.87
N VAL A 331 -4.82 16.86 -10.38
CA VAL A 331 -4.24 16.43 -11.65
C VAL A 331 -5.36 16.01 -12.61
N ASP A 332 -5.29 16.51 -13.84
CA ASP A 332 -6.23 16.12 -14.90
C ASP A 332 -5.76 14.84 -15.62
N ALA A 333 -6.59 14.34 -16.55
CA ALA A 333 -6.28 13.12 -17.31
C ALA A 333 -5.03 13.23 -18.20
N VAL A 334 -4.58 14.44 -18.56
CA VAL A 334 -3.38 14.66 -19.38
C VAL A 334 -2.14 14.99 -18.54
N GLY A 335 -2.24 14.93 -17.21
CA GLY A 335 -1.12 15.12 -16.28
C GLY A 335 -0.88 16.58 -15.89
N LYS A 336 -1.78 17.50 -16.21
CA LYS A 336 -1.66 18.90 -15.80
C LYS A 336 -1.94 19.01 -14.31
N LEU A 337 -0.90 19.35 -13.55
CA LEU A 337 -0.99 19.58 -12.12
C LEU A 337 -1.37 21.04 -11.82
N VAL A 338 -2.37 21.21 -10.96
CA VAL A 338 -2.84 22.52 -10.48
C VAL A 338 -2.82 22.52 -8.96
N ARG A 339 -2.17 23.52 -8.36
CA ARG A 339 -2.26 23.78 -6.91
C ARG A 339 -3.42 24.71 -6.64
N ASN A 340 -4.46 24.18 -6.00
CA ASN A 340 -5.67 24.93 -5.68
C ASN A 340 -5.48 25.79 -4.42
N PRO A 341 -6.34 26.80 -4.21
CA PRO A 341 -6.35 27.55 -2.95
C PRO A 341 -6.51 26.61 -1.75
N THR A 342 -5.76 26.88 -0.68
CA THR A 342 -5.85 26.08 0.54
C THR A 342 -7.18 26.31 1.24
N PHE A 343 -7.73 25.26 1.86
CA PHE A 343 -8.89 25.39 2.72
C PHE A 343 -8.46 25.98 4.06
N LYS A 344 -8.98 27.16 4.38
CA LYS A 344 -8.70 27.91 5.60
C LYS A 344 -10.02 28.22 6.31
N ASN A 345 -9.93 28.53 7.60
CA ASN A 345 -11.04 29.01 8.45
C ASN A 345 -12.12 27.96 8.73
N LEU A 346 -11.80 27.01 9.61
CA LEU A 346 -12.83 26.21 10.27
C LEU A 346 -13.60 27.05 11.29
N ASP A 347 -14.83 26.61 11.59
CA ASP A 347 -15.62 27.17 12.68
C ASP A 347 -14.87 27.00 14.02
N ARG A 348 -15.14 27.91 14.96
CA ARG A 348 -14.49 27.89 16.28
C ARG A 348 -14.74 26.53 16.97
N GLY A 349 -13.65 25.85 17.34
CA GLY A 349 -13.69 24.54 18.01
C GLY A 349 -13.49 23.35 17.07
N TYR A 350 -13.24 23.59 15.78
CA TYR A 350 -12.88 22.57 14.81
C TYR A 350 -11.46 22.81 14.30
N ASP A 351 -10.67 21.73 14.24
CA ASP A 351 -9.35 21.70 13.64
C ASP A 351 -9.33 20.63 12.54
N PHE A 352 -8.55 20.88 11.48
CA PHE A 352 -8.26 19.83 10.51
C PHE A 352 -7.33 18.83 11.20
N MET A 353 -7.78 17.57 11.31
CA MET A 353 -6.91 16.44 11.66
C MET A 353 -6.01 16.08 10.50
#